data_AF-A0A942V5V5-F1
#
_entry.id   AF-A0A942V5V5-F1
#
_cell.length_a   1.000
_cell.length_b   1.000
_cell.length_c   1.000
_cell.angle_alpha   90.00
_cell.angle_beta   90.00
_cell.angle_gamma   90.00
#
_symmetry.space_group_name_H-M   'P 1'
#
loop_
_entity.id
_entity.type
_entity.pdbx_description
1 polymer ?
#
loop_
_entity_poly.entity_id
_entity_poly.type
_entity_poly.pdbx_seq_one_letter_code
_entity_poly.pdbx_strand_id
1 'polypeptide(L)'
;MFFLKKFLLGFGALFLILLGGAGTQSQSTLLQGGGFLGLIIGLVVLYIFAKMAWRAMGCLPSVFLILAIVVFIVYAIGGFKNGIGNVGANLRSFIGQSSTSKQVKMANASQQSGVIALLEEEDFEAPISESFSAPAANAEQLREMPAQPAPAQNRQPRRQPQEEPGFLDKLFGGESSDQKGFNPQDYPAVYSAAGVVTGDTLTLNGRYFRLYGIDAPESNQTCADAVGRSYSCGRQAAAWLSSWLQDNTLECRVMQQDAKGNMVGTCSLGAYDLGAALVNAGWAVAYTKYTDIYVPYQVQAQENGRGLWQGEFYMPWDWRKLQARKPNIKIIKTKPKRKRTFLNPMG
;
A
#
# COMPACT_ATOMS: atom_id res chain seq x y z
N MET A 1 5.44 -29.42 25.27
CA MET A 1 4.32 -30.38 25.09
C MET A 1 3.28 -30.00 24.03
N PHE A 2 3.10 -28.72 23.68
CA PHE A 2 2.09 -28.29 22.69
C PHE A 2 2.42 -28.66 21.23
N PHE A 3 3.70 -28.81 20.89
CA PHE A 3 4.13 -29.15 19.53
C PHE A 3 3.91 -30.62 19.15
N LEU A 4 4.07 -31.55 20.10
CA LEU A 4 3.96 -33.00 19.83
C LEU A 4 2.51 -33.42 19.53
N LYS A 5 1.53 -32.88 20.29
CA LYS A 5 0.10 -33.09 20.01
C LYS A 5 -0.32 -32.55 18.63
N LYS A 6 0.29 -31.44 18.19
CA LYS A 6 0.00 -30.82 16.89
C LYS A 6 0.61 -31.61 15.73
N PHE A 7 1.79 -32.21 15.91
CA PHE A 7 2.40 -33.10 14.92
C PHE A 7 1.62 -34.40 14.72
N LEU A 8 1.09 -34.98 15.81
CA LEU A 8 0.27 -36.19 15.75
C LEU A 8 -1.05 -35.97 14.98
N LEU A 9 -1.66 -34.79 15.11
CA LEU A 9 -2.85 -34.40 14.34
C LEU A 9 -2.56 -34.26 12.83
N GLY A 10 -1.41 -33.68 12.46
CA GLY A 10 -0.99 -33.58 11.06
C GLY A 10 -0.70 -34.93 10.41
N PHE A 11 -0.04 -35.84 11.14
CA PHE A 11 0.22 -37.21 10.67
C PHE A 11 -1.07 -38.02 10.51
N GLY A 12 -2.06 -37.81 11.39
CA GLY A 12 -3.38 -38.41 11.26
C GLY A 12 -4.12 -37.99 9.98
N ALA A 13 -4.00 -36.71 9.58
CA ALA A 13 -4.58 -36.21 8.34
C ALA A 13 -3.92 -36.82 7.09
N LEU A 14 -2.58 -36.96 7.10
CA LEU A 14 -1.83 -37.61 6.02
C LEU A 14 -2.25 -39.08 5.87
N PHE A 15 -2.43 -39.79 6.99
CA PHE A 15 -2.87 -41.18 7.01
C PHE A 15 -4.31 -41.35 6.47
N LEU A 16 -5.22 -40.42 6.80
CA LEU A 16 -6.58 -40.40 6.25
C LEU A 16 -6.62 -40.12 4.75
N ILE A 17 -5.74 -39.26 4.24
CA ILE A 17 -5.60 -39.00 2.79
C ILE A 17 -5.07 -40.25 2.07
N LEU A 18 -4.07 -40.92 2.64
CA LEU A 18 -3.48 -42.14 2.07
C LEU A 18 -4.48 -43.31 2.06
N LEU A 19 -5.26 -43.50 3.13
CA LEU A 19 -6.32 -44.51 3.18
C LEU A 19 -7.50 -44.17 2.27
N GLY A 20 -7.91 -42.89 2.21
CA GLY A 20 -8.99 -42.42 1.34
C GLY A 20 -8.66 -42.54 -0.15
N GLY A 21 -7.39 -42.33 -0.53
CA GLY A 21 -6.92 -42.46 -1.91
C GLY A 21 -7.08 -43.88 -2.48
N ALA A 22 -6.86 -44.91 -1.66
CA ALA A 22 -7.04 -46.31 -2.08
C ALA A 22 -8.50 -46.67 -2.41
N GLY A 23 -9.48 -45.99 -1.80
CA GLY A 23 -10.90 -46.22 -2.05
C GLY A 23 -11.42 -45.68 -3.39
N THR A 24 -10.70 -44.74 -4.01
CA THR A 24 -11.13 -44.08 -5.27
C THR A 24 -11.06 -44.98 -6.51
N GLN A 25 -10.31 -46.10 -6.43
CA GLN A 25 -10.15 -47.07 -7.54
C GLN A 25 -11.08 -48.29 -7.43
N SER A 26 -11.98 -48.33 -6.45
CA SER A 26 -12.91 -49.45 -6.28
C SER A 26 -14.11 -49.34 -7.23
N GLN A 27 -14.53 -50.47 -7.83
CA GLN A 27 -15.70 -50.54 -8.72
C GLN A 27 -17.05 -50.45 -7.99
N SER A 28 -17.04 -50.46 -6.65
CA SER A 28 -18.25 -50.34 -5.85
C SER A 28 -18.58 -48.88 -5.54
N THR A 29 -19.75 -48.42 -5.96
CA THR A 29 -20.22 -47.02 -5.79
C THR A 29 -20.25 -46.55 -4.33
N LEU A 30 -20.55 -47.45 -3.40
CA LEU A 30 -20.54 -47.18 -1.95
C LEU A 30 -19.12 -46.91 -1.42
N LEU A 31 -18.13 -47.68 -1.90
CA LEU A 31 -16.75 -47.58 -1.44
C LEU A 31 -16.01 -46.42 -2.13
N GLN A 32 -16.38 -46.14 -3.39
CA GLN A 32 -15.91 -44.99 -4.14
C GLN A 32 -16.38 -43.66 -3.51
N GLY A 33 -17.64 -43.59 -3.07
CA GLY A 33 -18.18 -42.43 -2.36
C GLY A 33 -17.47 -42.13 -1.03
N GLY A 34 -17.09 -43.17 -0.28
CA GLY A 34 -16.30 -43.04 0.94
C GLY A 34 -14.89 -42.49 0.69
N GLY A 35 -14.26 -42.87 -0.42
CA GLY A 35 -12.94 -42.37 -0.83
C GLY A 35 -12.93 -40.86 -1.11
N PHE A 36 -13.92 -40.36 -1.85
CA PHE A 36 -14.07 -38.92 -2.11
C PHE A 36 -14.33 -38.11 -0.83
N LEU A 37 -15.20 -38.61 0.05
CA LEU A 37 -15.49 -37.94 1.32
C LEU A 37 -14.24 -37.88 2.21
N GLY A 38 -13.46 -38.95 2.27
CA GLY A 38 -12.18 -39.00 2.99
C GLY A 38 -11.14 -38.02 2.43
N LEU A 39 -11.06 -37.89 1.10
CA LEU A 39 -10.15 -36.95 0.44
C LEU A 39 -10.54 -35.48 0.73
N ILE A 40 -11.83 -35.15 0.66
CA ILE A 40 -12.33 -33.81 0.96
C ILE A 40 -12.05 -33.45 2.42
N ILE A 41 -12.38 -34.35 3.36
CA ILE A 41 -12.11 -34.13 4.78
C ILE A 41 -10.59 -33.97 5.01
N GLY A 42 -9.77 -34.82 4.38
CA GLY A 42 -8.32 -34.73 4.44
C GLY A 42 -7.77 -33.39 3.96
N LEU A 43 -8.24 -32.89 2.81
CA LEU A 43 -7.83 -31.59 2.27
C LEU A 43 -8.27 -30.42 3.16
N VAL A 44 -9.48 -30.46 3.72
CA VAL A 44 -9.97 -29.42 4.64
C VAL A 44 -9.12 -29.38 5.91
N VAL A 45 -8.79 -30.53 6.49
CA VAL A 45 -7.91 -30.61 7.68
C VAL A 45 -6.49 -30.12 7.35
N LEU A 46 -5.95 -30.50 6.19
CA LEU A 46 -4.63 -30.05 5.73
C LEU A 46 -4.60 -28.53 5.51
N TYR A 47 -5.66 -27.97 4.93
CA TYR A 47 -5.81 -26.52 4.73
C TYR A 47 -5.87 -25.76 6.07
N ILE A 48 -6.66 -26.23 7.03
CA ILE A 48 -6.74 -25.62 8.37
C ILE A 48 -5.37 -25.68 9.06
N PHE A 49 -4.66 -26.80 8.94
CA PHE A 49 -3.31 -26.94 9.50
C PHE A 49 -2.30 -26.00 8.83
N ALA A 50 -2.32 -25.89 7.50
CA ALA A 50 -1.48 -24.95 6.76
C ALA A 50 -1.76 -23.50 7.17
N LYS A 51 -3.05 -23.12 7.31
CA LYS A 51 -3.46 -21.80 7.77
C LYS A 51 -3.01 -21.51 9.21
N MET A 52 -3.08 -22.50 10.10
CA MET A 52 -2.57 -22.38 11.48
C MET A 52 -1.04 -22.31 11.53
N ALA A 53 -0.34 -23.08 10.71
CA ALA A 53 1.12 -23.06 10.61
C ALA A 53 1.63 -21.72 10.07
N TRP A 54 0.93 -21.14 9.09
CA TRP A 54 1.22 -19.83 8.54
C TRP A 54 1.07 -18.71 9.58
N ARG A 55 0.08 -18.81 10.48
CA ARG A 55 -0.10 -17.86 11.57
C ARG A 55 0.88 -18.04 12.73
N ALA A 56 1.44 -19.24 12.92
CA ALA A 56 2.30 -19.55 14.04
C ALA A 56 3.81 -19.35 13.77
N MET A 57 4.29 -19.52 12.53
CA MET A 57 5.73 -19.50 12.22
C MET A 57 6.26 -18.22 11.54
N GLY A 58 5.42 -17.23 11.27
CA GLY A 58 5.85 -16.01 10.56
C GLY A 58 6.48 -16.32 9.20
N CYS A 59 7.29 -15.42 8.64
CA CYS A 59 7.89 -15.46 7.28
C CYS A 59 8.77 -16.71 6.96
N LEU A 60 8.98 -17.59 7.92
CA LEU A 60 9.94 -18.70 7.82
C LEU A 60 9.54 -19.79 6.80
N PRO A 61 8.28 -20.29 6.73
CA PRO A 61 7.88 -21.29 5.74
C PRO A 61 7.86 -20.72 4.31
N SER A 62 7.50 -19.44 4.15
CA SER A 62 7.60 -18.75 2.86
C SER A 62 9.04 -18.65 2.39
N VAL A 63 10.00 -18.40 3.30
CA VAL A 63 11.43 -18.38 2.96
C VAL A 63 11.92 -19.77 2.53
N PHE A 64 11.53 -20.84 3.22
CA PHE A 64 11.90 -22.21 2.81
C PHE A 64 11.31 -22.62 1.46
N LEU A 65 10.06 -22.23 1.19
CA LEU A 65 9.42 -22.50 -0.10
C LEU A 65 10.10 -21.71 -1.23
N ILE A 66 10.44 -20.44 -1.01
CA ILE A 66 11.21 -19.63 -1.96
C ILE A 66 12.60 -20.24 -2.18
N LEU A 67 13.30 -20.65 -1.11
CA LEU A 67 14.61 -21.32 -1.20
C LEU A 67 14.53 -22.62 -2.00
N ALA A 68 13.50 -23.44 -1.77
CA ALA A 68 13.28 -24.68 -2.50
C ALA A 68 13.03 -24.42 -4.00
N ILE A 69 12.24 -23.39 -4.33
CA ILE A 69 11.99 -22.98 -5.72
C ILE A 69 13.28 -22.48 -6.37
N VAL A 70 14.06 -21.64 -5.68
CA VAL A 70 15.35 -21.13 -6.20
C VAL A 70 16.32 -22.28 -6.46
N VAL A 71 16.45 -23.23 -5.52
CA VAL A 71 17.29 -24.42 -5.68
C VAL A 71 16.82 -25.28 -6.85
N PHE A 72 15.52 -25.47 -7.01
CA PHE A 72 14.94 -26.22 -8.13
C PHE A 72 15.21 -25.55 -9.48
N ILE A 73 15.08 -24.22 -9.57
CA ILE A 73 15.37 -23.46 -10.79
C ILE A 73 16.85 -23.57 -11.14
N VAL A 74 17.75 -23.39 -10.17
CA VAL A 74 19.21 -23.55 -10.40
C VAL A 74 19.55 -24.98 -10.83
N TYR A 75 18.86 -25.98 -10.28
CA TYR A 75 19.00 -27.38 -10.69
C TYR A 75 18.49 -27.61 -12.12
N ALA A 76 17.33 -27.08 -12.49
CA ALA A 76 16.73 -27.22 -13.81
C ALA A 76 17.58 -26.55 -14.92
N ILE A 77 18.22 -25.42 -14.60
CA ILE A 77 19.16 -24.72 -15.50
C ILE A 77 20.51 -25.47 -15.59
N GLY A 78 20.72 -26.52 -14.80
CA GLY A 78 21.94 -27.33 -14.81
C GLY A 78 23.10 -26.71 -14.01
N GLY A 79 22.82 -25.76 -13.12
CA GLY A 79 23.82 -25.10 -12.25
C GLY A 79 24.58 -26.07 -11.33
N PHE A 80 24.06 -27.29 -11.15
CA PHE A 80 24.69 -28.35 -10.36
C PHE A 80 25.34 -29.48 -11.17
N LYS A 81 25.44 -29.37 -12.50
CA LYS A 81 26.01 -30.44 -13.33
C LYS A 81 27.49 -30.74 -13.07
N ASN A 82 28.23 -29.87 -12.36
CA ASN A 82 29.69 -30.00 -12.16
C ASN A 82 30.17 -29.85 -10.69
N GLY A 83 29.31 -30.05 -9.69
CA GLY A 83 29.69 -30.03 -8.28
C GLY A 83 29.97 -28.65 -7.66
N ILE A 84 29.98 -28.60 -6.32
CA ILE A 84 29.98 -27.38 -5.46
C ILE A 84 31.22 -26.47 -5.65
N GLY A 85 32.25 -26.91 -6.38
CA GLY A 85 33.51 -26.17 -6.55
C GLY A 85 33.42 -24.89 -7.39
N ASN A 86 32.40 -24.74 -8.26
CA ASN A 86 32.39 -23.65 -9.25
C ASN A 86 31.36 -22.52 -8.97
N VAL A 87 30.65 -22.61 -7.83
CA VAL A 87 29.72 -21.56 -7.38
C VAL A 87 30.48 -20.28 -7.06
N GLY A 88 31.71 -20.38 -6.53
CA GLY A 88 32.55 -19.22 -6.22
C GLY A 88 33.01 -18.43 -7.43
N ALA A 89 33.14 -19.05 -8.61
CA ALA A 89 33.57 -18.38 -9.84
C ALA A 89 32.43 -17.61 -10.52
N ASN A 90 31.23 -18.21 -10.59
CA ASN A 90 30.06 -17.60 -11.22
C ASN A 90 29.40 -16.51 -10.35
N LEU A 91 29.56 -16.59 -9.02
CA LEU A 91 29.09 -15.54 -8.12
C LEU A 91 29.97 -14.28 -8.20
N ARG A 92 31.28 -14.42 -8.48
CA ARG A 92 32.20 -13.28 -8.67
C ARG A 92 31.94 -12.53 -9.98
N SER A 93 31.48 -13.21 -11.04
CA SER A 93 31.07 -12.56 -12.28
C SER A 93 29.74 -11.82 -12.17
N PHE A 94 28.83 -12.25 -11.28
CA PHE A 94 27.57 -11.54 -11.01
C PHE A 94 27.71 -10.38 -10.01
N ILE A 95 28.73 -10.38 -9.16
CA ILE A 95 29.00 -9.32 -8.15
C ILE A 95 29.85 -8.14 -8.73
N GLY A 96 30.15 -8.14 -10.03
CA GLY A 96 30.75 -6.96 -10.67
C GLY A 96 32.16 -6.63 -10.19
N GLN A 97 32.94 -7.62 -9.75
CA GLN A 97 34.32 -7.42 -9.34
C GLN A 97 35.29 -7.74 -10.51
N SER A 98 35.12 -7.04 -11.64
CA SER A 98 36.16 -6.99 -12.67
C SER A 98 37.26 -6.04 -12.19
N SER A 99 38.31 -6.61 -11.61
CA SER A 99 39.55 -5.90 -11.32
C SER A 99 40.18 -5.43 -12.63
N THR A 100 40.19 -4.12 -12.84
CA THR A 100 41.00 -3.43 -13.85
C THR A 100 42.48 -3.63 -13.50
N SER A 101 43.11 -4.69 -14.01
CA SER A 101 44.58 -4.77 -14.09
C SER A 101 45.03 -5.81 -15.12
N LYS A 102 45.28 -5.33 -16.34
CA LYS A 102 46.23 -5.89 -17.29
C LYS A 102 46.60 -4.75 -18.23
N GLN A 103 47.64 -3.99 -17.90
CA GLN A 103 48.95 -4.16 -18.55
C GLN A 103 48.82 -4.60 -20.01
N VAL A 104 48.69 -3.63 -20.91
CA VAL A 104 49.08 -3.82 -22.30
C VAL A 104 50.55 -3.40 -22.39
N LYS A 105 51.40 -4.42 -22.39
CA LYS A 105 52.81 -4.35 -22.76
C LYS A 105 52.87 -4.37 -24.29
N MET A 106 53.70 -3.50 -24.85
CA MET A 106 53.87 -3.23 -26.28
C MET A 106 54.31 -4.44 -27.11
N ALA A 107 53.76 -4.56 -28.32
CA ALA A 107 54.33 -5.12 -29.56
C ALA A 107 53.18 -5.14 -30.60
N ASN A 108 53.31 -4.94 -31.91
CA ASN A 108 54.30 -4.38 -32.82
C ASN A 108 53.54 -4.15 -34.16
N ALA A 109 54.13 -3.35 -35.06
CA ALA A 109 53.55 -2.74 -36.24
C ALA A 109 53.05 -3.65 -37.40
N SER A 110 52.05 -3.14 -38.15
CA SER A 110 51.92 -3.11 -39.64
C SER A 110 50.53 -2.51 -39.99
N GLN A 111 50.46 -1.26 -40.44
CA GLN A 111 50.14 -0.80 -41.83
C GLN A 111 48.86 -1.43 -42.41
N GLN A 112 47.81 -0.71 -42.86
CA GLN A 112 47.81 0.31 -43.94
C GLN A 112 46.45 1.06 -43.97
N SER A 113 46.43 2.38 -43.76
CA SER A 113 46.15 3.52 -44.70
C SER A 113 44.74 3.69 -45.28
N GLY A 114 44.15 4.88 -45.04
CA GLY A 114 43.00 5.40 -45.81
C GLY A 114 42.28 6.67 -45.28
N VAL A 115 42.95 7.84 -45.24
CA VAL A 115 42.49 9.23 -45.57
C VAL A 115 41.13 9.76 -44.99
N ILE A 116 41.07 10.66 -43.98
CA ILE A 116 41.13 12.15 -43.89
C ILE A 116 39.83 12.94 -44.24
N ALA A 117 39.51 13.90 -43.34
CA ALA A 117 38.68 15.13 -43.40
C ALA A 117 37.18 15.00 -43.05
N LEU A 118 36.72 15.50 -41.89
CA LEU A 118 36.39 16.91 -41.52
C LEU A 118 35.17 17.47 -42.28
N LEU A 119 34.01 17.59 -41.62
CA LEU A 119 33.46 18.85 -41.08
C LEU A 119 32.07 18.61 -40.44
N GLU A 120 31.74 19.50 -39.52
CA GLU A 120 30.50 19.68 -38.75
C GLU A 120 29.22 19.69 -39.61
N GLU A 121 28.09 19.24 -39.09
CA GLU A 121 27.09 20.08 -38.41
C GLU A 121 25.94 19.24 -37.82
N GLU A 122 25.25 19.86 -36.88
CA GLU A 122 24.23 19.33 -35.99
C GLU A 122 22.87 19.05 -36.67
N ASP A 123 21.96 18.57 -35.82
CA ASP A 123 20.50 18.72 -35.89
C ASP A 123 19.64 17.52 -36.33
N PHE A 124 19.14 16.82 -35.30
CA PHE A 124 17.73 16.82 -34.88
C PHE A 124 16.65 16.50 -35.95
N GLU A 125 16.04 15.30 -35.86
CA GLU A 125 14.59 15.02 -35.65
C GLU A 125 14.29 13.53 -36.01
N ALA A 126 13.23 12.99 -35.43
CA ALA A 126 12.73 11.60 -35.42
C ALA A 126 12.54 10.89 -36.79
N PRO A 127 12.22 9.57 -36.84
CA PRO A 127 10.79 9.18 -36.82
C PRO A 127 10.48 7.82 -36.14
N ILE A 128 9.33 7.71 -35.46
CA ILE A 128 8.08 7.03 -35.87
C ILE A 128 8.23 5.53 -36.26
N SER A 129 7.51 4.71 -35.48
CA SER A 129 6.88 3.40 -35.76
C SER A 129 7.31 2.58 -36.98
N GLU A 130 7.42 1.26 -36.81
CA GLU A 130 6.67 0.31 -37.66
C GLU A 130 6.37 -1.01 -36.95
N SER A 131 5.11 -1.39 -37.09
CA SER A 131 4.44 -2.65 -36.82
C SER A 131 4.73 -3.72 -37.87
N PHE A 132 4.57 -5.00 -37.53
CA PHE A 132 4.38 -6.10 -38.52
C PHE A 132 3.70 -7.29 -37.83
N SER A 133 2.82 -8.12 -38.39
CA SER A 133 1.75 -8.09 -39.42
C SER A 133 1.08 -9.49 -39.37
N ALA A 134 -0.10 -9.61 -39.99
CA ALA A 134 -1.10 -10.69 -39.98
C ALA A 134 -0.69 -12.09 -40.56
N PRO A 135 -1.61 -13.06 -40.78
CA PRO A 135 -2.41 -13.13 -42.04
C PRO A 135 -3.89 -13.64 -41.92
N ALA A 136 -4.85 -13.12 -42.71
CA ALA A 136 -5.45 -13.60 -44.01
C ALA A 136 -6.54 -14.70 -43.83
N ALA A 137 -7.65 -14.88 -44.59
CA ALA A 137 -8.23 -14.39 -45.86
C ALA A 137 -9.77 -14.67 -45.83
N ASN A 138 -10.69 -14.02 -46.55
CA ASN A 138 -11.11 -14.28 -47.96
C ASN A 138 -12.22 -13.28 -48.39
N ALA A 139 -12.30 -13.06 -49.71
CA ALA A 139 -13.18 -12.15 -50.44
C ALA A 139 -14.56 -12.74 -50.81
N GLU A 140 -15.55 -11.89 -51.14
CA GLU A 140 -16.11 -11.75 -52.50
C GLU A 140 -17.17 -10.61 -52.55
N GLN A 141 -17.48 -10.17 -53.77
CA GLN A 141 -17.88 -8.83 -54.23
C GLN A 141 -19.40 -8.74 -54.58
N LEU A 142 -20.01 -7.53 -54.63
CA LEU A 142 -20.71 -6.96 -55.82
C LEU A 142 -21.74 -5.82 -55.55
N ARG A 143 -21.51 -4.67 -56.23
CA ARG A 143 -22.46 -3.70 -56.87
C ARG A 143 -23.42 -2.90 -55.96
N GLU A 144 -23.80 -1.63 -56.17
CA GLU A 144 -23.64 -0.57 -57.18
C GLU A 144 -24.04 0.77 -56.47
N MET A 145 -23.49 1.93 -56.85
CA MET A 145 -23.95 3.27 -56.38
C MET A 145 -25.08 3.80 -57.29
N PRO A 146 -25.88 4.82 -56.87
CA PRO A 146 -25.50 6.18 -57.28
C PRO A 146 -25.89 7.34 -56.32
N ALA A 147 -25.13 8.42 -56.52
CA ALA A 147 -25.50 9.85 -56.52
C ALA A 147 -25.94 10.57 -55.22
N GLN A 148 -25.07 11.51 -54.84
CA GLN A 148 -25.35 12.66 -53.98
C GLN A 148 -26.16 13.75 -54.71
N PRO A 149 -26.78 14.67 -53.98
CA PRO A 149 -26.48 16.09 -54.21
C PRO A 149 -26.01 16.81 -52.93
N ALA A 150 -25.02 17.68 -53.12
CA ALA A 150 -24.46 18.63 -52.14
C ALA A 150 -25.38 19.87 -51.95
N PRO A 151 -24.95 20.93 -51.24
CA PRO A 151 -24.64 21.03 -49.81
C PRO A 151 -25.57 22.07 -49.14
N ALA A 152 -25.88 21.91 -47.85
CA ALA A 152 -26.58 22.93 -47.07
C ALA A 152 -25.71 23.44 -45.92
N GLN A 153 -25.47 24.74 -45.96
CA GLN A 153 -24.60 25.52 -45.10
C GLN A 153 -25.07 25.53 -43.63
N ASN A 154 -24.09 25.48 -42.74
CA ASN A 154 -24.00 26.19 -41.46
C ASN A 154 -25.30 26.29 -40.63
N ARG A 155 -25.54 25.31 -39.73
CA ARG A 155 -26.42 25.49 -38.58
C ARG A 155 -25.64 25.33 -37.28
N GLN A 156 -25.59 26.43 -36.54
CA GLN A 156 -25.19 26.47 -35.13
C GLN A 156 -25.99 25.42 -34.32
N PRO A 157 -25.38 24.78 -33.31
CA PRO A 157 -26.12 23.90 -32.42
C PRO A 157 -27.21 24.68 -31.68
N ARG A 158 -28.43 24.18 -31.83
CA ARG A 158 -29.66 24.64 -31.19
C ARG A 158 -29.46 24.60 -29.67
N ARG A 159 -29.53 25.75 -28.99
CA ARG A 159 -29.66 25.82 -27.53
C ARG A 159 -30.86 24.96 -27.13
N GLN A 160 -30.64 24.00 -26.23
CA GLN A 160 -31.71 23.26 -25.58
C GLN A 160 -32.53 24.23 -24.72
N PRO A 161 -33.86 24.06 -24.61
CA PRO A 161 -34.68 24.86 -23.70
C PRO A 161 -34.27 24.57 -22.25
N GLN A 162 -34.05 25.63 -21.47
CA GLN A 162 -33.89 25.54 -20.02
C GLN A 162 -35.22 25.09 -19.42
N GLU A 163 -35.21 23.97 -18.70
CA GLU A 163 -36.33 23.55 -17.86
C GLU A 163 -36.40 24.48 -16.64
N GLU A 164 -37.46 25.28 -16.56
CA GLU A 164 -37.79 26.07 -15.37
C GLU A 164 -38.19 25.11 -14.23
N PRO A 165 -37.65 25.26 -13.01
CA PRO A 165 -37.96 24.38 -11.90
C PRO A 165 -39.44 24.50 -11.52
N GLY A 166 -40.09 23.35 -11.42
CA GLY A 166 -41.50 23.22 -11.13
C GLY A 166 -41.87 23.86 -9.79
N PHE A 167 -43.05 24.49 -9.75
CA PHE A 167 -43.65 25.11 -8.56
C PHE A 167 -43.67 24.20 -7.30
N LEU A 168 -43.63 22.87 -7.50
CA LEU A 168 -43.54 21.89 -6.41
C LEU A 168 -42.21 21.95 -5.64
N ASP A 169 -41.07 22.26 -6.29
CA ASP A 169 -39.76 22.39 -5.62
C ASP A 169 -39.70 23.63 -4.70
N LYS A 170 -40.49 24.67 -4.99
CA LYS A 170 -40.59 25.87 -4.14
C LYS A 170 -41.47 25.66 -2.90
N LEU A 171 -42.36 24.66 -2.92
CA LEU A 171 -43.24 24.34 -1.78
C LEU A 171 -42.57 23.40 -0.77
N PHE A 172 -41.68 22.53 -1.23
CA PHE A 172 -40.84 21.68 -0.39
C PHE A 172 -39.43 22.26 -0.32
N GLY A 173 -39.29 23.38 0.39
CA GLY A 173 -38.02 24.12 0.55
C GLY A 173 -36.87 23.26 1.08
N GLY A 174 -36.20 22.56 0.17
CA GLY A 174 -34.88 22.00 0.34
C GLY A 174 -33.94 22.75 -0.60
N GLU A 175 -33.22 23.74 -0.08
CA GLU A 175 -32.01 24.23 -0.73
C GLU A 175 -31.03 23.05 -0.83
N SER A 176 -31.06 22.37 -1.98
CA SER A 176 -29.94 21.54 -2.41
C SER A 176 -28.85 22.50 -2.88
N SER A 177 -28.10 23.06 -1.93
CA SER A 177 -26.83 23.71 -2.23
C SER A 177 -25.97 22.72 -3.02
N ASP A 178 -25.74 23.03 -4.30
CA ASP A 178 -24.70 22.52 -5.19
C ASP A 178 -23.94 21.29 -4.68
N GLN A 179 -24.48 20.09 -4.87
CA GLN A 179 -23.71 18.85 -4.72
C GLN A 179 -22.78 18.67 -5.93
N LYS A 180 -21.81 19.57 -6.10
CA LYS A 180 -20.62 19.27 -6.88
C LYS A 180 -19.83 18.26 -6.04
N GLY A 181 -19.80 17.00 -6.47
CA GLY A 181 -19.06 15.95 -5.77
C GLY A 181 -17.62 16.38 -5.49
N PHE A 182 -17.08 16.04 -4.33
CA PHE A 182 -15.71 16.41 -3.96
C PHE A 182 -14.72 15.80 -4.96
N ASN A 183 -14.03 16.67 -5.73
CA ASN A 183 -12.96 16.29 -6.63
C ASN A 183 -11.65 17.00 -6.22
N PRO A 184 -10.66 16.28 -5.67
CA PRO A 184 -9.35 16.85 -5.34
C PRO A 184 -8.64 17.56 -6.50
N GLN A 185 -8.93 17.16 -7.75
CA GLN A 185 -8.26 17.69 -8.94
C GLN A 185 -8.65 19.12 -9.27
N ASP A 186 -9.75 19.63 -8.69
CA ASP A 186 -10.24 21.00 -8.91
C ASP A 186 -9.41 22.04 -8.13
N TYR A 187 -8.46 21.59 -7.28
CA TYR A 187 -7.67 22.44 -6.40
C TYR A 187 -6.20 22.57 -6.86
N PRO A 188 -5.53 23.70 -6.55
CA PRO A 188 -4.12 23.89 -6.90
C PRO A 188 -3.22 22.86 -6.23
N ALA A 189 -2.26 22.33 -6.98
CA ALA A 189 -1.30 21.34 -6.52
C ALA A 189 0.01 21.99 -6.05
N VAL A 190 0.60 21.43 -5.00
CA VAL A 190 1.95 21.73 -4.51
C VAL A 190 2.74 20.44 -4.47
N TYR A 191 3.94 20.46 -5.04
CA TYR A 191 4.86 19.33 -5.04
C TYR A 191 6.00 19.59 -4.06
N SER A 192 6.16 18.73 -3.06
CA SER A 192 7.21 18.89 -2.03
C SER A 192 7.48 17.58 -1.30
N ALA A 193 8.71 17.40 -0.83
CA ALA A 193 8.97 16.48 0.27
C ALA A 193 8.20 16.96 1.52
N ALA A 194 7.77 16.01 2.36
CA ALA A 194 6.95 16.30 3.52
C ALA A 194 7.60 15.80 4.81
N GLY A 195 7.68 16.66 5.83
CA GLY A 195 7.94 16.22 7.19
C GLY A 195 6.65 15.76 7.86
N VAL A 196 6.70 14.74 8.71
CA VAL A 196 5.53 14.27 9.46
C VAL A 196 5.52 14.87 10.87
N VAL A 197 4.41 15.49 11.25
CA VAL A 197 4.20 16.05 12.59
C VAL A 197 3.31 15.14 13.42
N THR A 198 2.15 14.77 12.87
CA THR A 198 1.17 13.84 13.44
C THR A 198 0.67 12.91 12.36
N GLY A 199 -0.21 11.95 12.69
CA GLY A 199 -0.81 11.05 11.69
C GLY A 199 -1.72 11.74 10.66
N ASP A 200 -2.07 13.02 10.83
CA ASP A 200 -2.92 13.80 9.91
C ASP A 200 -2.32 15.18 9.55
N THR A 201 -1.14 15.51 10.07
CA THR A 201 -0.49 16.82 9.87
C THR A 201 0.95 16.66 9.40
N LEU A 202 1.26 17.31 8.29
CA LEU A 202 2.56 17.33 7.63
C LEU A 202 3.18 18.74 7.69
N THR A 203 4.48 18.84 7.41
CA THR A 203 5.16 20.07 7.06
C THR A 203 5.58 20.06 5.59
N LEU A 204 5.11 21.04 4.83
CA LEU A 204 5.49 21.28 3.44
C LEU A 204 6.14 22.65 3.36
N ASN A 205 7.39 22.73 2.89
CA ASN A 205 8.12 24.00 2.78
C ASN A 205 8.07 24.87 4.05
N GLY A 206 8.16 24.23 5.24
CA GLY A 206 8.13 24.93 6.53
C GLY A 206 6.75 25.39 7.01
N ARG A 207 5.66 25.02 6.33
CA ARG A 207 4.27 25.31 6.73
C ARG A 207 3.53 24.03 7.10
N TYR A 208 2.55 24.13 8.00
CA TYR A 208 1.72 22.97 8.33
C TYR A 208 0.69 22.71 7.23
N PHE A 209 0.53 21.44 6.90
CA PHE A 209 -0.48 20.95 5.99
C PHE A 209 -1.30 19.87 6.70
N ARG A 210 -2.60 20.11 6.90
CA ARG A 210 -3.51 19.15 7.52
C ARG A 210 -4.28 18.38 6.45
N LEU A 211 -4.31 17.07 6.58
CA LEU A 211 -5.07 16.19 5.69
C LEU A 211 -6.57 16.39 5.91
N TYR A 212 -7.28 16.68 4.83
CA TYR A 212 -8.71 16.89 4.80
C TYR A 212 -9.46 15.55 4.95
N GLY A 213 -10.58 15.56 5.68
CA GLY A 213 -11.52 14.43 5.75
C GLY A 213 -11.08 13.26 6.64
N ILE A 214 -9.93 13.33 7.28
CA ILE A 214 -9.46 12.31 8.22
C ILE A 214 -9.09 12.94 9.57
N ASP A 215 -9.04 12.13 10.61
CA ASP A 215 -8.58 12.54 11.94
C ASP A 215 -7.68 11.45 12.52
N ALA A 216 -6.45 11.81 12.87
CA ALA A 216 -5.50 10.89 13.47
C ALA A 216 -5.46 11.03 15.00
N PRO A 217 -5.05 10.00 15.74
CA PRO A 217 -4.86 10.10 17.18
C PRO A 217 -3.87 11.21 17.53
N GLU A 218 -4.17 11.94 18.60
CA GLU A 218 -3.28 13.01 19.08
C GLU A 218 -1.91 12.44 19.48
N SER A 219 -0.84 13.21 19.32
CA SER A 219 0.53 12.74 19.63
C SER A 219 0.67 12.21 21.06
N ASN A 220 -0.10 12.76 22.00
CA ASN A 220 -0.13 12.35 23.40
C ASN A 220 -1.20 11.28 23.73
N GLN A 221 -1.93 10.79 22.72
CA GLN A 221 -2.97 9.80 22.89
C GLN A 221 -2.40 8.41 23.14
N THR A 222 -3.02 7.73 24.10
CA THR A 222 -2.73 6.34 24.44
C THR A 222 -3.92 5.46 24.10
N CYS A 223 -3.65 4.30 23.53
CA CYS A 223 -4.65 3.29 23.13
C CYS A 223 -4.26 1.93 23.70
N ALA A 224 -5.18 0.96 23.69
CA ALA A 224 -4.93 -0.41 24.11
C ALA A 224 -4.81 -1.33 22.89
N ASP A 225 -3.81 -2.21 22.87
CA ASP A 225 -3.67 -3.22 21.81
C ASP A 225 -4.65 -4.39 22.00
N ALA A 226 -4.59 -5.39 21.11
CA ALA A 226 -5.46 -6.56 21.15
C ALA A 226 -5.42 -7.38 22.46
N VAL A 227 -4.37 -7.20 23.27
CA VAL A 227 -4.21 -7.87 24.58
C VAL A 227 -4.36 -6.90 25.76
N GLY A 228 -4.83 -5.67 25.50
CA GLY A 228 -5.10 -4.65 26.51
C GLY A 228 -3.87 -3.84 26.96
N ARG A 229 -2.71 -3.98 26.29
CA ARG A 229 -1.51 -3.21 26.66
C ARG A 229 -1.59 -1.80 26.12
N SER A 230 -1.29 -0.84 26.99
CA SER A 230 -1.25 0.58 26.61
C SER A 230 -0.06 0.89 25.71
N TYR A 231 -0.31 1.65 24.64
CA TYR A 231 0.70 2.15 23.72
C TYR A 231 0.39 3.57 23.25
N SER A 232 1.41 4.30 22.78
CA SER A 232 1.26 5.66 22.26
C SER A 232 0.81 5.63 20.80
N CYS A 233 -0.49 5.51 20.58
CA CYS A 233 -1.08 5.38 19.24
C CYS A 233 -0.83 6.59 18.34
N GLY A 234 -0.84 7.82 18.86
CA GLY A 234 -0.54 9.00 18.04
C GLY A 234 0.89 9.00 17.48
N ARG A 235 1.87 8.60 18.31
CA ARG A 235 3.25 8.45 17.85
C ARG A 235 3.43 7.29 16.87
N GLN A 236 2.71 6.19 17.06
CA GLN A 236 2.75 5.08 16.10
C GLN A 236 2.12 5.45 14.75
N ALA A 237 1.02 6.20 14.74
CA ALA A 237 0.41 6.71 13.52
C ALA A 237 1.38 7.63 12.73
N ALA A 238 2.03 8.57 13.42
CA ALA A 238 3.04 9.44 12.81
C ALA A 238 4.26 8.65 12.31
N ALA A 239 4.73 7.66 13.08
CA ALA A 239 5.85 6.80 12.68
C ALA A 239 5.52 5.95 11.44
N TRP A 240 4.30 5.39 11.38
CA TRP A 240 3.84 4.66 10.21
C TRP A 240 3.84 5.56 8.97
N LEU A 241 3.27 6.77 9.08
CA LEU A 241 3.24 7.72 7.97
C LEU A 241 4.64 8.11 7.52
N SER A 242 5.53 8.42 8.46
CA SER A 242 6.93 8.76 8.15
C SER A 242 7.67 7.62 7.46
N SER A 243 7.44 6.37 7.90
CA SER A 243 8.07 5.19 7.29
C SER A 243 7.59 4.90 5.87
N TRP A 244 6.34 5.30 5.57
CA TRP A 244 5.76 5.13 4.25
C TRP A 244 6.19 6.24 3.28
N LEU A 245 6.23 7.49 3.76
CA LEU A 245 6.61 8.65 2.97
C LEU A 245 8.10 8.66 2.60
N GLN A 246 8.99 8.39 3.57
CA GLN A 246 10.43 8.49 3.40
C GLN A 246 10.81 9.85 2.78
N ASP A 247 11.68 9.87 1.77
CA ASP A 247 12.10 11.09 1.05
C ASP A 247 11.32 11.33 -0.25
N ASN A 248 10.16 10.67 -0.42
CA ASN A 248 9.37 10.82 -1.64
C ASN A 248 8.68 12.20 -1.71
N THR A 249 8.54 12.71 -2.92
CA THR A 249 7.81 13.94 -3.20
C THR A 249 6.31 13.65 -3.23
N LEU A 250 5.54 14.47 -2.52
CA LEU A 250 4.07 14.40 -2.50
C LEU A 250 3.45 15.42 -3.45
N GLU A 251 2.31 15.06 -4.02
CA GLU A 251 1.40 15.99 -4.71
C GLU A 251 0.25 16.37 -3.76
N CYS A 252 0.28 17.57 -3.17
CA CYS A 252 -0.76 18.01 -2.25
C CYS A 252 -1.69 19.04 -2.90
N ARG A 253 -3.00 18.75 -2.90
CA ARG A 253 -4.07 19.60 -3.44
C ARG A 253 -4.60 20.50 -2.34
N VAL A 254 -4.38 21.81 -2.45
CA VAL A 254 -4.67 22.80 -1.39
C VAL A 254 -6.11 23.30 -1.52
N MET A 255 -6.95 22.95 -0.53
CA MET A 255 -8.36 23.35 -0.51
C MET A 255 -8.57 24.67 0.22
N GLN A 256 -7.85 24.86 1.31
CA GLN A 256 -7.92 26.06 2.14
C GLN A 256 -6.53 26.43 2.62
N GLN A 257 -6.26 27.72 2.72
CA GLN A 257 -5.06 28.26 3.34
C GLN A 257 -5.44 29.36 4.33
N ASP A 258 -4.83 29.34 5.52
CA ASP A 258 -5.01 30.38 6.52
C ASP A 258 -4.05 31.57 6.32
N ALA A 259 -4.26 32.67 7.03
CA ALA A 259 -3.42 33.87 6.96
C ALA A 259 -1.96 33.63 7.42
N LYS A 260 -1.69 32.54 8.14
CA LYS A 260 -0.33 32.12 8.58
C LYS A 260 0.33 31.19 7.56
N GLY A 261 -0.35 30.86 6.47
CA GLY A 261 0.11 29.97 5.41
C GLY A 261 -0.06 28.48 5.71
N ASN A 262 -0.77 28.10 6.78
CA ASN A 262 -1.11 26.69 7.01
C ASN A 262 -2.21 26.28 6.04
N MET A 263 -2.12 25.06 5.54
CA MET A 263 -2.96 24.54 4.47
C MET A 263 -3.80 23.37 4.96
N VAL A 264 -4.95 23.19 4.34
CA VAL A 264 -5.81 22.01 4.48
C VAL A 264 -6.10 21.46 3.10
N GLY A 265 -6.00 20.16 2.92
CA GLY A 265 -6.24 19.53 1.62
C GLY A 265 -5.93 18.05 1.59
N THR A 266 -5.84 17.47 0.40
CA THR A 266 -5.49 16.06 0.20
C THR A 266 -4.08 15.93 -0.34
N CYS A 267 -3.43 14.78 -0.13
CA CYS A 267 -2.09 14.52 -0.64
C CYS A 267 -2.00 13.17 -1.37
N SER A 268 -1.24 13.21 -2.45
CA SER A 268 -0.73 12.21 -3.37
C SER A 268 0.61 11.57 -3.05
N LEU A 269 0.76 10.26 -2.85
CA LEU A 269 2.04 9.59 -3.11
C LEU A 269 1.94 8.77 -4.39
N GLY A 270 2.32 9.36 -5.52
CA GLY A 270 2.06 8.77 -6.83
C GLY A 270 0.55 8.60 -7.05
N ALA A 271 0.10 7.36 -7.29
CA ALA A 271 -1.32 7.04 -7.46
C ALA A 271 -2.08 6.82 -6.13
N TYR A 272 -1.40 6.86 -4.98
CA TYR A 272 -2.00 6.55 -3.69
C TYR A 272 -2.44 7.81 -2.96
N ASP A 273 -3.72 7.89 -2.62
CA ASP A 273 -4.24 8.93 -1.72
C ASP A 273 -3.76 8.66 -0.28
N LEU A 274 -3.14 9.68 0.34
CA LEU A 274 -2.54 9.58 1.66
C LEU A 274 -3.58 9.37 2.77
N GLY A 275 -4.72 10.08 2.68
CA GLY A 275 -5.80 9.98 3.67
C GLY A 275 -6.44 8.59 3.63
N ALA A 276 -6.70 8.09 2.42
CA ALA A 276 -7.21 6.74 2.20
C ALA A 276 -6.24 5.69 2.73
N ALA A 277 -4.94 5.82 2.47
CA ALA A 277 -3.93 4.90 2.95
C ALA A 277 -3.84 4.87 4.48
N LEU A 278 -3.85 6.04 5.14
CA LEU A 278 -3.84 6.16 6.60
C LEU A 278 -5.06 5.51 7.25
N VAL A 279 -6.24 5.81 6.70
CA VAL A 279 -7.51 5.27 7.22
C VAL A 279 -7.57 3.76 6.98
N ASN A 280 -7.19 3.27 5.80
CA ASN A 280 -7.17 1.84 5.48
C ASN A 280 -6.12 1.05 6.28
N ALA A 281 -5.02 1.69 6.66
CA ALA A 281 -4.03 1.12 7.57
C ALA A 281 -4.49 1.17 9.04
N GLY A 282 -5.58 1.87 9.34
CA GLY A 282 -6.14 2.02 10.67
C GLY A 282 -5.37 3.00 11.56
N TRP A 283 -4.58 3.92 10.98
CA TRP A 283 -3.82 4.94 11.73
C TRP A 283 -4.50 6.31 11.78
N ALA A 284 -5.61 6.45 11.05
CA ALA A 284 -6.54 7.56 11.15
C ALA A 284 -7.98 7.02 11.05
N VAL A 285 -8.94 7.85 11.43
CA VAL A 285 -10.37 7.58 11.25
C VAL A 285 -10.94 8.56 10.22
N ALA A 286 -11.97 8.14 9.49
CA ALA A 286 -12.71 9.01 8.57
C ALA A 286 -13.46 10.07 9.37
N TYR A 287 -13.33 11.34 8.95
CA TYR A 287 -13.97 12.46 9.63
C TYR A 287 -15.18 12.96 8.84
N THR A 288 -16.30 12.25 9.04
CA THR A 288 -17.59 12.44 8.34
C THR A 288 -18.23 13.81 8.57
N LYS A 289 -17.74 14.60 9.54
CA LYS A 289 -18.14 16.00 9.69
C LYS A 289 -17.87 16.82 8.42
N TYR A 290 -16.81 16.48 7.68
CA TYR A 290 -16.43 17.21 6.47
C TYR A 290 -16.70 16.42 5.19
N THR A 291 -16.46 15.11 5.18
CA THR A 291 -16.63 14.28 3.98
C THR A 291 -16.69 12.80 4.33
N ASP A 292 -17.42 12.04 3.50
CA ASP A 292 -17.60 10.60 3.66
C ASP A 292 -16.67 9.77 2.75
N ILE A 293 -15.83 10.41 1.94
CA ILE A 293 -14.97 9.72 0.95
C ILE A 293 -14.04 8.66 1.56
N TYR A 294 -13.70 8.79 2.84
CA TYR A 294 -12.81 7.85 3.52
C TYR A 294 -13.52 6.74 4.30
N VAL A 295 -14.86 6.77 4.40
CA VAL A 295 -15.64 5.78 5.15
C VAL A 295 -15.40 4.34 4.63
N PRO A 296 -15.36 4.07 3.31
CA PRO A 296 -15.11 2.71 2.81
C PRO A 296 -13.76 2.14 3.25
N TYR A 297 -12.73 2.98 3.38
CA TYR A 297 -11.41 2.57 3.85
C TYR A 297 -11.40 2.29 5.34
N GLN A 298 -12.20 3.04 6.12
CA GLN A 298 -12.35 2.78 7.54
C GLN A 298 -13.03 1.44 7.80
N VAL A 299 -14.09 1.14 7.05
CA VAL A 299 -14.79 -0.16 7.14
C VAL A 299 -13.80 -1.30 6.88
N GLN A 300 -12.97 -1.20 5.83
CA GLN A 300 -11.93 -2.19 5.56
C GLN A 300 -10.91 -2.31 6.71
N ALA A 301 -10.50 -1.20 7.31
CA ALA A 301 -9.57 -1.23 8.45
C ALA A 301 -10.19 -1.87 9.69
N GLN A 302 -11.48 -1.65 9.93
CA GLN A 302 -12.26 -2.25 11.02
C GLN A 302 -12.40 -3.76 10.83
N GLU A 303 -12.88 -4.20 9.67
CA GLU A 303 -13.08 -5.61 9.34
C GLU A 303 -11.79 -6.43 9.43
N ASN A 304 -10.67 -5.80 9.04
CA ASN A 304 -9.36 -6.44 9.08
C ASN A 304 -8.62 -6.25 10.42
N GLY A 305 -9.19 -5.52 11.38
CA GLY A 305 -8.54 -5.20 12.65
C GLY A 305 -7.16 -4.58 12.45
N ARG A 306 -7.07 -3.48 11.71
CA ARG A 306 -5.79 -2.79 11.40
C ARG A 306 -5.54 -1.60 12.32
N GLY A 307 -4.28 -1.34 12.66
CA GLY A 307 -3.87 -0.19 13.46
C GLY A 307 -4.66 -0.07 14.76
N LEU A 308 -5.36 1.06 14.93
CA LEU A 308 -6.21 1.36 16.07
C LEU A 308 -7.31 0.31 16.30
N TRP A 309 -7.83 -0.29 15.22
CA TRP A 309 -8.91 -1.27 15.26
C TRP A 309 -8.47 -2.67 15.76
N GLN A 310 -7.21 -2.84 16.11
CA GLN A 310 -6.71 -4.07 16.77
C GLN A 310 -7.15 -4.17 18.22
N GLY A 311 -7.50 -3.05 18.86
CA GLY A 311 -7.87 -3.01 20.26
C GLY A 311 -8.81 -1.84 20.56
N GLU A 312 -8.68 -1.27 21.75
CA GLU A 312 -9.57 -0.22 22.23
C GLU A 312 -8.91 1.15 22.15
N PHE A 313 -9.67 2.13 21.66
CA PHE A 313 -9.22 3.51 21.60
C PHE A 313 -10.41 4.47 21.68
N TYR A 314 -10.13 5.70 22.11
CA TYR A 314 -11.07 6.81 21.95
C TYR A 314 -10.92 7.41 20.56
N MET A 315 -12.03 7.78 19.93
CA MET A 315 -11.96 8.60 18.72
C MET A 315 -11.17 9.89 19.01
N PRO A 316 -10.34 10.39 18.07
CA PRO A 316 -9.46 11.52 18.38
C PRO A 316 -10.20 12.78 18.83
N TRP A 317 -11.38 13.06 18.26
CA TRP A 317 -12.25 14.14 18.72
C TRP A 317 -12.79 13.96 20.15
N ASP A 318 -13.04 12.72 20.59
CA ASP A 318 -13.49 12.46 21.96
C ASP A 318 -12.32 12.53 22.94
N TRP A 319 -11.12 12.07 22.53
CA TRP A 319 -9.90 12.29 23.30
C TRP A 319 -9.64 13.77 23.59
N ARG A 320 -9.81 14.65 22.60
CA ARG A 320 -9.70 16.10 22.80
C ARG A 320 -10.68 16.63 23.85
N LYS A 321 -11.93 16.17 23.83
CA LYS A 321 -12.95 16.55 24.83
C LYS A 321 -12.56 16.06 26.23
N LEU A 322 -12.02 14.85 26.35
CA LEU A 322 -11.58 14.29 27.62
C LEU A 322 -10.39 15.07 28.20
N GLN A 323 -9.42 15.45 27.36
CA GLN A 323 -8.26 16.23 27.78
C GLN A 323 -8.67 17.64 28.25
N ALA A 324 -9.61 18.28 27.57
CA ALA A 324 -10.12 19.59 27.97
C ALA A 324 -10.83 19.58 29.33
N ARG A 325 -11.38 18.43 29.75
CA ARG A 325 -12.10 18.28 31.02
C ARG A 325 -11.22 17.87 32.20
N LYS A 326 -9.93 17.55 32.00
CA LYS A 326 -9.07 17.09 33.09
C LYS A 326 -8.91 18.20 34.15
N PRO A 327 -9.38 17.99 35.39
CA PRO A 327 -9.25 19.00 36.43
C PRO A 327 -7.77 19.22 36.75
N ASN A 328 -7.37 20.48 36.85
CA ASN A 328 -6.00 20.85 37.23
C ASN A 328 -5.84 20.63 38.75
N ILE A 329 -5.49 19.41 39.13
CA ILE A 329 -5.22 19.07 40.53
C ILE A 329 -3.86 19.68 40.90
N LYS A 330 -3.89 20.84 41.55
CA LYS A 330 -2.68 21.43 42.16
C LYS A 330 -2.26 20.56 43.33
N ILE A 331 -1.19 19.79 43.16
CA ILE A 331 -0.54 19.10 44.27
C ILE A 331 0.12 20.18 45.15
N ILE A 332 -0.50 20.50 46.28
CA ILE A 332 0.10 21.37 47.28
C ILE A 332 1.27 20.60 47.90
N LYS A 333 2.49 20.88 47.45
CA LYS A 333 3.70 20.35 48.07
C LYS A 333 3.81 20.94 49.48
N THR A 334 3.58 20.13 50.50
CA THR A 334 3.77 20.55 51.90
C THR A 334 5.26 20.84 52.13
N LYS A 335 5.56 21.99 52.72
CA LYS A 335 6.94 22.37 53.05
C LYS A 335 7.55 21.32 53.99
N PRO A 336 8.78 20.85 53.74
CA PRO A 336 9.43 19.89 54.63
C PRO A 336 9.57 20.49 56.04
N LYS A 337 9.06 19.76 57.05
CA LYS A 337 9.16 20.15 58.46
C LYS A 337 10.65 20.19 58.83
N ARG A 338 11.19 21.38 59.16
CA ARG A 338 12.57 21.52 59.66
C ARG A 338 12.73 20.60 60.87
N LYS A 339 13.64 19.62 60.78
CA LYS A 339 14.05 18.81 61.95
C LYS A 339 14.64 19.78 62.97
N ARG A 340 14.02 19.89 64.15
CA ARG A 340 14.64 20.57 65.30
C ARG A 340 15.79 19.67 65.77
N THR A 341 17.02 20.03 65.44
CA THR A 341 18.21 19.42 66.01
C THR A 341 18.24 19.77 67.49
N PHE A 342 17.97 18.80 68.36
CA PHE A 342 18.24 18.95 69.79
C PHE A 342 19.75 18.83 69.97
N LEU A 343 20.40 19.95 70.26
CA LEU A 343 21.77 19.97 70.76
C LEU A 343 21.75 19.44 72.19
N ASN A 344 22.33 18.28 72.43
CA ASN A 344 22.60 17.81 73.79
C ASN A 344 23.70 18.70 74.39
N PRO A 345 23.52 19.24 75.61
CA PRO A 345 24.60 19.90 76.31
C PRO A 345 25.58 18.81 76.80
N MET A 346 26.83 18.87 76.34
CA MET A 346 27.90 18.10 76.95
C MET A 346 28.17 18.66 78.36
N GLY A 347 28.09 17.80 79.36
CA GLY A 347 28.55 18.02 80.73
C GLY A 347 29.47 16.89 81.12
#